data_AF-A0A653YD39-F1
#
_entry.id   AF-A0A653YD39-F1
#
_cell.length_a   1.000
_cell.length_b   1.000
_cell.length_c   1.000
_cell.angle_alpha   90.00
_cell.angle_beta   90.00
_cell.angle_gamma   90.00
#
_symmetry.space_group_name_H-M   'P 1'
#
loop_
_entity.id
_entity.type
_entity.pdbx_description
1 polymer ?
#
loop_
_entity_poly.entity_id
_entity_poly.type
_entity_poly.pdbx_seq_one_letter_code
_entity_poly.pdbx_strand_id
1 'polypeptide(L)'
;MHRTGVYCDRMNDAEDRSDAWARAAHELVTETASRQISRDIAHLAEIEVDSHGIHAVSPPEGYQAPRSGVITTHVLARSRDVPEATVETRVAVWVAKESNEPAVLLTRVGSDRVLELSAADLEPEPSAQARSQVNDYVAVVIAHMVSSLNAAMQRTYGHESDAPDVAEYDRNA
;
A
#
# COMPACT_ATOMS: atom_id res chain seq x y z
N MET A 1 3.94 -37.99 34.78
CA MET A 1 3.47 -37.59 33.44
C MET A 1 2.42 -36.50 33.62
N HIS A 2 2.68 -35.24 33.25
CA HIS A 2 1.70 -34.23 32.83
C HIS A 2 2.51 -33.08 32.22
N ARG A 3 2.63 -33.07 30.89
CA ARG A 3 3.46 -32.16 30.09
C ARG A 3 2.51 -31.38 29.18
N THR A 4 1.81 -30.39 29.74
CA THR A 4 0.78 -29.62 29.02
C THR A 4 1.03 -28.09 29.02
N GLY A 5 2.04 -27.60 29.75
CA GLY A 5 2.30 -26.16 29.89
C GLY A 5 3.24 -25.52 28.86
N VAL A 6 3.94 -26.29 28.03
CA VAL A 6 5.01 -25.75 27.12
C VAL A 6 4.48 -25.37 25.74
N TYR A 7 3.31 -25.87 25.34
CA TYR A 7 2.76 -25.63 24.00
C TYR A 7 2.04 -24.28 23.89
N CYS A 8 1.34 -23.85 24.93
CA CYS A 8 0.61 -22.58 24.92
C CYS A 8 1.57 -21.37 24.91
N ASP A 9 2.67 -21.46 25.66
CA ASP A 9 3.68 -20.39 25.77
C ASP A 9 4.37 -20.13 24.41
N ARG A 10 4.79 -21.21 23.73
CA ARG A 10 5.47 -21.13 22.43
C ARG A 10 4.55 -20.66 21.28
N MET A 11 3.26 -20.99 21.34
CA MET A 11 2.29 -20.48 20.35
C MET A 11 2.07 -18.99 20.52
N ASN A 12 1.90 -18.52 21.76
CA ASN A 12 1.73 -17.09 22.05
C ASN A 12 2.96 -16.28 21.59
N ASP A 13 4.18 -16.78 21.86
CA ASP A 13 5.43 -16.13 21.43
C ASP A 13 5.61 -16.08 19.90
N ALA A 14 5.12 -17.08 19.16
CA ALA A 14 5.18 -17.08 17.71
C ALA A 14 4.16 -16.12 17.09
N GLU A 15 2.98 -16.05 17.71
CA GLU A 15 1.89 -15.17 17.30
C GLU A 15 2.26 -13.70 17.56
N ASP A 16 2.81 -13.38 18.73
CA ASP A 16 3.28 -12.05 19.10
C ASP A 16 4.41 -11.56 18.19
N ARG A 17 5.35 -12.44 17.81
CA ARG A 17 6.43 -12.12 16.86
C ARG A 17 5.91 -11.87 15.45
N SER A 18 4.96 -12.68 14.98
CA SER A 18 4.39 -12.50 13.65
C SER A 18 3.68 -11.15 13.49
N ASP A 19 2.99 -10.73 14.55
CA ASP A 19 2.34 -9.44 14.65
C ASP A 19 3.37 -8.30 14.76
N ALA A 20 4.50 -8.51 15.44
CA ALA A 20 5.61 -7.56 15.48
C ALA A 20 6.25 -7.37 14.08
N TRP A 21 6.48 -8.45 13.33
CA TRP A 21 6.97 -8.37 11.95
C TRP A 21 6.02 -7.60 11.04
N ALA A 22 4.72 -7.90 11.13
CA ALA A 22 3.71 -7.21 10.35
C ALA A 22 3.69 -5.70 10.64
N ARG A 23 3.80 -5.32 11.92
CA ARG A 23 3.89 -3.90 12.32
C ARG A 23 5.17 -3.24 11.82
N ALA A 24 6.33 -3.88 11.99
CA ALA A 24 7.61 -3.34 11.52
C ALA A 24 7.62 -3.13 10.00
N ALA A 25 7.08 -4.08 9.25
CA ALA A 25 6.95 -3.96 7.80
C ALA A 25 5.96 -2.85 7.40
N HIS A 26 4.80 -2.76 8.07
CA HIS A 26 3.82 -1.71 7.84
C HIS A 26 4.37 -0.31 8.13
N GLU A 27 5.04 -0.13 9.26
CA GLU A 27 5.67 1.13 9.64
C GLU A 27 6.72 1.53 8.62
N LEU A 28 7.59 0.59 8.22
CA LEU A 28 8.61 0.83 7.21
C LEU A 28 8.02 1.25 5.86
N VAL A 29 6.93 0.61 5.41
CA VAL A 29 6.24 0.99 4.17
C VAL A 29 5.61 2.37 4.30
N THR A 30 4.94 2.64 5.41
CA THR A 30 4.22 3.91 5.67
C THR A 30 5.19 5.09 5.72
N GLU A 31 6.29 4.96 6.46
CA GLU A 31 7.33 5.98 6.53
C GLU A 31 8.01 6.21 5.18
N THR A 32 8.31 5.13 4.46
CA THR A 32 8.94 5.21 3.13
C THR A 32 8.02 5.88 2.13
N ALA A 33 6.74 5.52 2.12
CA ALA A 33 5.73 6.14 1.27
C ALA A 33 5.61 7.63 1.58
N SER A 34 5.44 8.00 2.86
CA SER A 34 5.37 9.41 3.29
C SER A 34 6.58 10.20 2.82
N ARG A 35 7.81 9.69 3.01
CA ARG A 35 9.05 10.35 2.56
C ARG A 35 9.13 10.55 1.05
N GLN A 36 8.81 9.53 0.26
CA GLN A 36 8.87 9.63 -1.21
C GLN A 36 7.78 10.56 -1.76
N ILE A 37 6.57 10.46 -1.22
CA ILE A 37 5.43 11.34 -1.53
C ILE A 37 5.79 12.81 -1.33
N SER A 38 6.34 13.15 -0.16
CA SER A 38 6.72 14.53 0.16
C SER A 38 7.78 15.10 -0.78
N ARG A 39 8.63 14.23 -1.37
CA ARG A 39 9.70 14.63 -2.27
C ARG A 39 9.24 14.78 -3.72
N ASP A 40 8.52 13.80 -4.23
CA ASP A 40 8.37 13.63 -5.68
C ASP A 40 7.08 14.24 -6.22
N ILE A 41 6.00 14.26 -5.43
CA ILE A 41 4.64 14.53 -5.95
C ILE A 41 3.83 15.52 -5.11
N ALA A 42 4.38 16.04 -4.02
CA ALA A 42 3.72 17.03 -3.15
C ALA A 42 3.24 18.30 -3.90
N HIS A 43 3.92 18.65 -5.00
CA HIS A 43 3.55 19.78 -5.84
C HIS A 43 2.38 19.47 -6.79
N LEU A 44 2.12 18.21 -7.11
CA LEU A 44 1.07 17.79 -8.05
C LEU A 44 -0.22 17.38 -7.37
N ALA A 45 -0.14 16.87 -6.13
CA ALA A 45 -1.29 16.30 -5.46
C ALA A 45 -1.34 16.60 -3.96
N GLU A 46 -2.56 16.68 -3.43
CA GLU A 46 -2.82 16.48 -2.01
C GLU A 46 -2.80 14.98 -1.72
N ILE A 47 -1.99 14.59 -0.72
CA ILE A 47 -1.71 13.18 -0.48
C ILE A 47 -1.93 12.84 0.98
N GLU A 48 -2.80 11.85 1.20
CA GLU A 48 -3.14 11.33 2.51
C GLU A 48 -2.63 9.90 2.64
N VAL A 49 -1.97 9.62 3.78
CA VAL A 49 -1.52 8.29 4.14
C VAL A 49 -2.22 7.87 5.41
N ASP A 50 -3.04 6.82 5.36
CA ASP A 50 -3.75 6.31 6.52
C ASP A 50 -3.63 4.79 6.65
N SER A 51 -3.75 4.30 7.88
CA SER A 51 -3.68 2.91 8.27
C SER A 51 -5.05 2.40 8.70
N HIS A 52 -5.73 1.69 7.80
CA HIS A 52 -7.05 1.13 8.09
C HIS A 52 -7.01 -0.38 8.26
N GLY A 53 -7.77 -0.85 9.26
CA GLY A 53 -8.14 -2.24 9.41
C GLY A 53 -9.27 -2.60 8.45
N ILE A 54 -8.99 -3.54 7.55
CA ILE A 54 -9.94 -4.31 6.73
C ILE A 54 -10.68 -3.52 5.63
N HIS A 55 -10.19 -3.68 4.41
CA HIS A 55 -11.07 -3.86 3.25
C HIS A 55 -10.94 -5.29 2.75
N ALA A 56 -12.03 -5.80 2.15
CA ALA A 56 -12.28 -7.18 1.75
C ALA A 56 -11.26 -7.75 0.74
N VAL A 57 -10.02 -7.96 1.19
CA VAL A 57 -8.97 -8.62 0.41
C VAL A 57 -8.68 -9.95 1.08
N SER A 58 -8.83 -11.03 0.33
CA SER A 58 -8.46 -12.35 0.80
C SER A 58 -6.94 -12.47 0.83
N PRO A 59 -6.35 -13.12 1.86
CA PRO A 59 -4.92 -13.35 1.90
C PRO A 59 -4.49 -14.23 0.71
N PRO A 60 -3.31 -14.00 0.13
CA PRO A 60 -2.72 -14.90 -0.85
C PRO A 60 -2.50 -16.32 -0.29
N GLU A 61 -2.37 -17.31 -1.17
CA GLU A 61 -2.08 -18.69 -0.77
C GLU A 61 -0.77 -18.76 0.04
N GLY A 62 -0.75 -19.57 1.10
CA GLY A 62 0.39 -19.64 2.03
C GLY A 62 0.45 -18.52 3.07
N TYR A 63 -0.37 -17.47 2.93
CA TYR A 63 -0.39 -16.33 3.84
C TYR A 63 -1.72 -16.20 4.59
N GLN A 64 -1.69 -15.40 5.65
CA GLN A 64 -2.84 -15.05 6.48
C GLN A 64 -2.74 -13.59 6.95
N ALA A 65 -3.88 -13.05 7.39
CA ALA A 65 -3.87 -11.76 8.07
C ALA A 65 -3.08 -11.86 9.39
N PRO A 66 -2.36 -10.80 9.80
CA PRO A 66 -1.89 -10.67 11.18
C PRO A 66 -3.06 -10.83 12.15
N ARG A 67 -2.82 -11.32 13.36
CA ARG A 67 -3.88 -11.55 14.35
C ARG A 67 -4.49 -10.26 14.84
N SER A 68 -3.70 -9.20 14.91
CA SER A 68 -4.18 -7.85 15.18
C SER A 68 -5.07 -7.27 14.06
N GLY A 69 -5.23 -7.96 12.94
CA GLY A 69 -6.02 -7.55 11.80
C GLY A 69 -5.15 -7.16 10.60
N VAL A 70 -5.76 -7.10 9.41
CA VAL A 70 -5.06 -6.68 8.19
C VAL A 70 -4.62 -5.23 8.35
N ILE A 71 -3.32 -5.01 8.29
CA ILE A 71 -2.73 -3.68 8.32
C ILE A 71 -2.51 -3.23 6.88
N THR A 72 -3.10 -2.09 6.51
CA THR A 72 -2.93 -1.51 5.17
C THR A 72 -2.32 -0.13 5.25
N THR A 73 -1.39 0.19 4.35
CA THR A 73 -0.99 1.57 4.07
C THR A 73 -1.83 2.05 2.88
N HIS A 74 -2.73 2.99 3.12
CA HIS A 74 -3.54 3.63 2.08
C HIS A 74 -2.85 4.92 1.65
N VAL A 75 -2.72 5.14 0.34
CA VAL A 75 -2.23 6.39 -0.24
C VAL A 75 -3.30 6.91 -1.20
N LEU A 76 -3.81 8.10 -0.92
CA LEU A 76 -4.74 8.83 -1.79
C LEU A 76 -4.00 10.01 -2.40
N ALA A 77 -4.02 10.17 -3.72
CA ALA A 77 -3.49 11.33 -4.42
C ALA A 77 -4.61 12.05 -5.18
N ARG A 78 -4.81 13.33 -4.88
CA ARG A 78 -5.77 14.21 -5.55
C ARG A 78 -5.05 15.33 -6.28
N SER A 79 -5.30 15.49 -7.58
CA SER A 79 -4.69 16.60 -8.33
C SER A 79 -5.13 17.96 -7.77
N ARG A 80 -4.18 18.89 -7.70
CA ARG A 80 -4.44 20.28 -7.30
C ARG A 80 -5.14 21.08 -8.40
N ASP A 81 -4.81 20.79 -9.66
CA ASP A 81 -5.33 21.53 -10.82
C ASP A 81 -6.67 20.98 -11.32
N VAL A 82 -6.92 19.68 -11.09
CA VAL A 82 -8.16 18.98 -11.45
C VAL A 82 -8.66 18.20 -10.24
N PRO A 83 -9.41 18.82 -9.32
CA PRO A 83 -9.80 18.19 -8.06
C PRO A 83 -10.63 16.90 -8.22
N GLU A 84 -11.26 16.67 -9.38
CA GLU A 84 -11.99 15.45 -9.74
C GLU A 84 -11.05 14.29 -10.09
N ALA A 85 -9.80 14.57 -10.46
CA ALA A 85 -8.79 13.55 -10.73
C ALA A 85 -8.19 13.05 -9.41
N THR A 86 -8.69 11.92 -8.95
CA THR A 86 -8.21 11.20 -7.76
C THR A 86 -7.72 9.81 -8.13
N VAL A 87 -6.67 9.36 -7.44
CA VAL A 87 -6.16 7.99 -7.51
C VAL A 87 -5.84 7.51 -6.11
N GLU A 88 -6.26 6.30 -5.79
CA GLU A 88 -5.90 5.62 -4.54
C GLU A 88 -5.09 4.35 -4.81
N THR A 89 -4.21 4.01 -3.87
CA THR A 89 -3.53 2.72 -3.82
C THR A 89 -3.42 2.24 -2.39
N ARG A 90 -3.47 0.93 -2.19
CA ARG A 90 -3.31 0.31 -0.87
C ARG A 90 -2.22 -0.75 -0.91
N VAL A 91 -1.41 -0.81 0.13
CA VAL A 91 -0.44 -1.90 0.36
C VAL A 91 -0.90 -2.65 1.60
N ALA A 92 -1.20 -3.94 1.44
CA ALA A 92 -1.58 -4.83 2.53
C ALA A 92 -0.37 -5.65 3.01
N VAL A 93 -0.32 -5.91 4.32
CA VAL A 93 0.70 -6.75 4.95
C VAL A 93 0.09 -8.09 5.36
N TRP A 94 0.73 -9.18 4.95
CA TRP A 94 0.35 -10.55 5.28
C TRP A 94 1.49 -11.28 5.98
N VAL A 95 1.13 -12.23 6.83
CA VAL A 95 2.09 -13.09 7.54
C VAL A 95 2.04 -14.48 6.93
N ALA A 96 3.19 -15.13 6.77
CA ALA A 96 3.24 -16.53 6.36
C ALA A 96 2.53 -17.45 7.37
N LYS A 97 1.81 -18.46 6.86
CA LYS A 97 1.13 -19.47 7.71
C LYS A 97 2.12 -20.43 8.36
N GLU A 98 3.19 -20.76 7.65
CA GLU A 98 4.25 -21.62 8.15
C GLU A 98 5.42 -20.77 8.64
N SER A 99 6.17 -21.25 9.62
CA SER A 99 7.36 -20.56 10.17
C SER A 99 8.57 -20.58 9.23
N ASN A 100 8.36 -20.83 7.94
CA ASN A 100 9.37 -20.84 6.90
C ASN A 100 9.52 -19.44 6.31
N GLU A 101 10.70 -19.13 5.78
CA GLU A 101 10.89 -17.87 5.03
C GLU A 101 10.12 -17.93 3.69
N PRO A 102 9.50 -16.81 3.27
CA PRO A 102 9.52 -15.47 3.89
C PRO A 102 8.53 -15.32 5.06
N ALA A 103 8.79 -14.35 5.95
CA ALA A 103 7.96 -14.14 7.14
C ALA A 103 6.75 -13.24 6.85
N VAL A 104 6.94 -12.23 5.99
CA VAL A 104 5.94 -11.22 5.66
C VAL A 104 5.86 -11.04 4.15
N LEU A 105 4.64 -10.81 3.65
CA LEU A 105 4.36 -10.45 2.27
C LEU A 105 3.63 -9.10 2.22
N LEU A 106 4.18 -8.16 1.46
CA LEU A 106 3.51 -6.94 1.06
C LEU A 106 2.85 -7.15 -0.29
N THR A 107 1.58 -6.77 -0.41
CA THR A 107 0.86 -6.80 -1.70
C THR A 107 0.24 -5.46 -2.01
N ARG A 108 0.39 -4.97 -3.23
CA ARG A 108 -0.41 -3.84 -3.71
C ARG A 108 -1.80 -4.33 -4.09
N VAL A 109 -2.84 -3.79 -3.46
CA VAL A 109 -4.23 -4.14 -3.74
C VAL A 109 -4.57 -3.81 -5.21
N GLY A 110 -5.19 -4.76 -5.91
CA GLY A 110 -5.54 -4.62 -7.32
C GLY A 110 -4.36 -4.79 -8.30
N SER A 111 -3.25 -5.36 -7.84
CA SER A 111 -2.06 -5.64 -8.65
C SER A 111 -1.43 -6.98 -8.25
N ASP A 112 -0.67 -7.56 -9.17
CA ASP A 112 0.23 -8.70 -8.97
C ASP A 112 1.56 -8.32 -8.28
N ARG A 113 1.77 -7.04 -7.97
CA ARG A 113 2.99 -6.54 -7.34
C ARG A 113 3.05 -6.98 -5.88
N VAL A 114 4.13 -7.70 -5.56
CA VAL A 114 4.41 -8.19 -4.22
C VAL A 114 5.85 -7.92 -3.78
N LEU A 115 6.10 -7.90 -2.48
CA LEU A 115 7.44 -7.95 -1.88
C LEU A 115 7.42 -8.89 -0.69
N GLU A 116 8.34 -9.85 -0.68
CA GLU A 116 8.55 -10.78 0.43
C GLU A 116 9.70 -10.29 1.31
N LEU A 117 9.51 -10.34 2.63
CA LEU A 117 10.49 -9.94 3.64
C LEU A 117 10.77 -11.09 4.59
N SER A 118 12.05 -11.35 4.85
CA SER A 118 12.50 -12.35 5.82
C SER A 118 12.30 -11.83 7.25
N ALA A 119 12.17 -12.74 8.23
CA ALA A 119 12.13 -12.35 9.64
C ALA A 119 13.46 -11.71 10.08
N ALA A 120 14.58 -12.23 9.57
CA ALA A 120 15.92 -11.72 9.86
C ALA A 120 16.14 -10.27 9.39
N ASP A 121 15.40 -9.84 8.37
CA ASP A 121 15.44 -8.47 7.88
C ASP A 121 14.51 -7.51 8.64
N LEU A 122 13.64 -8.02 9.52
CA LEU A 122 12.67 -7.24 10.29
C LEU A 122 13.00 -7.16 11.79
N GLU A 123 13.80 -8.10 12.31
CA GLU A 123 14.19 -8.15 13.73
C GLU A 123 15.68 -7.86 13.98
N PRO A 124 16.02 -7.17 15.10
CA PRO A 124 15.12 -6.48 16.03
C PRO A 124 14.58 -5.15 15.47
N GLU A 125 15.22 -4.63 14.42
CA GLU A 125 14.77 -3.49 13.63
C GLU A 125 15.00 -3.80 12.15
N PRO A 126 14.27 -3.12 11.23
CA PRO A 126 14.44 -3.37 9.81
C PRO A 126 15.88 -3.15 9.32
N SER A 127 16.42 -4.16 8.65
CA SER A 127 17.77 -4.16 8.09
C SER A 127 17.92 -3.12 6.97
N ALA A 128 19.16 -2.76 6.65
CA ALA A 128 19.43 -1.88 5.50
C ALA A 128 18.93 -2.50 4.18
N GLN A 129 18.96 -3.83 4.07
CA GLN A 129 18.43 -4.55 2.92
C GLN A 129 16.91 -4.43 2.84
N ALA A 130 16.17 -4.72 3.92
CA ALA A 130 14.72 -4.52 3.95
C ALA A 130 14.34 -3.07 3.62
N ARG A 131 15.05 -2.09 4.18
CA ARG A 131 14.83 -0.66 3.90
C ARG A 131 15.02 -0.35 2.41
N SER A 132 16.06 -0.89 1.78
CA SER A 132 16.29 -0.74 0.33
C SER A 132 15.19 -1.40 -0.50
N GLN A 133 14.81 -2.64 -0.19
CA GLN A 133 13.78 -3.38 -0.92
C GLN A 133 12.41 -2.69 -0.81
N VAL A 134 12.04 -2.22 0.39
CA VAL A 134 10.81 -1.46 0.59
C VAL A 134 10.86 -0.12 -0.14
N ASN A 135 12.00 0.57 -0.13
CA ASN A 135 12.18 1.80 -0.91
C ASN A 135 11.91 1.58 -2.40
N ASP A 136 12.51 0.55 -3.00
CA ASP A 136 12.34 0.26 -4.42
C ASP A 136 10.92 -0.19 -4.75
N TYR A 137 10.31 -0.99 -3.86
CA TYR A 137 8.92 -1.39 -3.98
C TYR A 137 7.98 -0.19 -3.97
N VAL A 138 8.11 0.70 -2.97
CA VAL A 138 7.28 1.90 -2.82
C VAL A 138 7.48 2.88 -3.98
N ALA A 139 8.72 3.04 -4.47
CA ALA A 139 9.02 3.91 -5.60
C ALA A 139 8.24 3.52 -6.85
N VAL A 140 8.15 2.21 -7.12
CA VAL A 140 7.36 1.72 -8.26
C VAL A 140 5.86 1.92 -8.03
N VAL A 141 5.35 1.67 -6.82
CA VAL A 141 3.94 1.92 -6.48
C VAL A 141 3.58 3.40 -6.70
N ILE A 142 4.42 4.32 -6.25
CA ILE A 142 4.21 5.77 -6.42
C ILE A 142 4.30 6.16 -7.90
N ALA A 143 5.29 5.67 -8.64
CA ALA A 143 5.40 5.94 -10.08
C ALA A 143 4.14 5.53 -10.85
N HIS A 144 3.58 4.36 -10.55
CA HIS A 144 2.30 3.92 -11.14
C HIS A 144 1.13 4.81 -10.74
N MET A 145 1.09 5.27 -9.47
CA MET A 145 0.07 6.18 -8.99
C MET A 145 0.11 7.53 -9.73
N VAL A 146 1.31 8.10 -9.91
CA VAL A 146 1.52 9.34 -10.69
C VAL A 146 1.07 9.18 -12.14
N SER A 147 1.48 8.08 -12.78
CA SER A 147 1.06 7.79 -14.15
C SER A 147 -0.47 7.68 -14.26
N SER A 148 -1.11 7.06 -13.26
CA SER A 148 -2.58 6.91 -13.22
C SER A 148 -3.27 8.26 -12.99
N LEU A 149 -2.70 9.12 -12.14
CA LEU A 149 -3.22 10.45 -11.87
C LEU A 149 -3.12 11.34 -13.12
N ASN A 150 -1.98 11.29 -13.83
CA ASN A 150 -1.81 12.01 -15.08
C ASN A 150 -2.83 11.56 -16.14
N ALA A 151 -3.04 10.26 -16.27
CA ALA A 151 -4.07 9.72 -17.17
C ALA A 151 -5.50 10.14 -16.75
N ALA A 152 -5.77 10.27 -15.44
CA ALA A 152 -7.04 10.76 -14.94
C ALA A 152 -7.26 12.24 -15.28
N MET A 153 -6.24 13.10 -15.05
CA MET A 153 -6.29 14.52 -15.44
C MET A 153 -6.54 14.69 -16.93
N GLN A 154 -5.81 13.95 -17.79
CA GLN A 154 -5.98 14.01 -19.24
C GLN A 154 -7.39 13.59 -19.69
N ARG A 155 -8.01 12.60 -19.03
CA ARG A 155 -9.38 12.19 -19.32
C ARG A 155 -10.38 13.29 -18.98
N THR A 156 -10.19 13.99 -17.85
CA THR A 156 -11.05 15.11 -17.47
C THR A 156 -10.91 16.28 -18.44
N TYR A 157 -9.68 16.68 -18.79
CA TYR A 157 -9.43 17.72 -19.80
C TYR A 157 -9.95 17.36 -21.20
N GLY A 158 -9.84 16.09 -21.58
CA GLY A 158 -10.41 15.59 -22.84
C GLY A 158 -11.93 15.69 -22.88
N HIS A 159 -12.62 15.42 -21.76
CA HIS A 159 -14.07 15.60 -21.65
C HIS A 159 -14.51 17.07 -21.67
N GLU A 160 -13.71 18.00 -21.12
CA GLU A 160 -13.99 19.43 -21.24
C GLU A 160 -13.77 19.97 -22.65
N SER A 161 -12.81 19.41 -23.40
CA SER A 161 -12.54 19.81 -24.79
C SER A 161 -13.55 19.24 -25.79
N ASP A 162 -14.21 18.12 -25.46
CA ASP A 162 -15.29 17.52 -26.24
C ASP A 162 -16.69 18.06 -25.88
N ALA A 163 -16.80 19.02 -24.95
CA ALA A 163 -18.01 19.83 -24.85
C ALA A 163 -18.13 20.60 -26.17
N PRO A 164 -19.12 20.30 -27.02
CA PRO A 164 -19.24 20.98 -28.29
C PRO A 164 -19.39 22.45 -27.98
N ASP A 165 -18.54 23.26 -28.60
CA ASP A 165 -18.68 24.69 -28.72
C ASP A 165 -20.09 24.93 -29.26
N VAL A 166 -21.07 25.14 -28.37
CA VAL A 166 -22.42 25.56 -28.74
C VAL A 166 -22.31 27.06 -29.03
N ALA A 167 -21.50 27.37 -30.04
CA ALA A 167 -21.44 28.66 -30.67
C ALA A 167 -22.77 28.85 -31.39
N GLU A 168 -23.66 29.52 -30.68
CA GLU A 168 -24.77 30.27 -31.22
C GLU A 168 -24.32 31.07 -32.47
N TYR A 169 -24.80 30.69 -33.65
CA TYR A 169 -24.96 31.58 -34.80
C TYR A 169 -26.21 31.17 -35.61
N ASP A 170 -27.30 31.87 -35.28
CA ASP A 170 -28.21 32.57 -36.21
C ASP A 170 -28.92 31.75 -37.31
N ARG A 171 -30.24 31.58 -37.16
CA ARG A 171 -31.20 31.96 -38.20
C ARG A 171 -32.46 32.55 -37.60
N ASN A 172 -32.52 33.88 -37.61
CA ASN A 172 -33.75 34.55 -38.01
C ASN A 172 -34.27 33.96 -39.33
N ALA A 173 -35.46 33.35 -39.30
CA ALA A 173 -36.34 33.17 -40.46
C ALA A 173 -37.79 33.10 -39.96
#